data_AF-A0A511F9M9-F1
#
_entry.id   AF-A0A511F9M9-F1
#
_cell.length_a   1.000
_cell.length_b   1.000
_cell.length_c   1.000
_cell.angle_alpha   90.00
_cell.angle_beta   90.00
_cell.angle_gamma   90.00
#
_symmetry.space_group_name_H-M   'P 1'
#
loop_
_entity.id
_entity.type
_entity.pdbx_description
1 polymer ?
#
loop_
_entity_poly.entity_id
_entity_poly.type
_entity_poly.pdbx_seq_one_letter_code
_entity_poly.pdbx_strand_id
1 'polypeptide(L)'
;MPTLKHRHAITETAAVTHALEVAGRRWPGQPTSQLLTRLIETGAQAVEAEDSRTTHAHERAVSALTDLAQHYPQGYLDEVREGWPE
;
A
#
# COMPACT_ATOMS: atom_id res chain seq x y z
N MET A 1 24.41 29.59 5.85
CA MET A 1 23.30 29.17 4.95
C MET A 1 22.41 28.18 5.70
N PRO A 2 21.26 28.59 6.25
CA PRO A 2 20.30 27.64 6.79
C PRO A 2 19.63 26.91 5.63
N THR A 3 19.74 25.58 5.59
CA THR A 3 19.00 24.76 4.63
C THR A 3 17.51 24.78 5.01
N LEU A 4 16.61 25.14 4.10
CA LEU A 4 15.15 25.12 4.31
C LEU A 4 14.57 23.72 4.53
N LYS A 5 15.35 22.66 4.26
CA LYS A 5 14.92 21.27 4.44
C LYS A 5 14.88 20.91 5.91
N HIS A 6 13.75 20.36 6.34
CA HIS A 6 13.59 19.80 7.67
C HIS A 6 14.54 18.61 7.88
N ARG A 7 15.13 18.50 9.07
CA ARG A 7 16.07 17.42 9.41
C ARG A 7 15.37 16.42 10.31
N HIS A 8 15.37 15.16 9.89
CA HIS A 8 14.95 14.05 10.73
C HIS A 8 16.18 13.42 11.36
N ALA A 9 16.31 13.52 12.69
CA ALA A 9 17.37 12.86 13.42
C ALA A 9 17.02 11.37 13.55
N ILE A 10 17.98 10.50 13.25
CA ILE A 10 17.84 9.04 13.39
C ILE A 10 18.90 8.58 14.38
N THR A 11 18.46 7.89 15.44
CA THR A 11 19.34 7.23 16.39
C THR A 11 19.77 5.89 15.81
N GLU A 12 21.08 5.61 15.81
CA GLU A 12 21.60 4.32 15.37
C GLU A 12 21.31 3.24 16.43
N THR A 13 20.25 2.48 16.18
CA THR A 13 19.90 1.29 16.94
C THR A 13 20.42 0.04 16.23
N ALA A 14 20.41 -1.12 16.90
CA ALA A 14 20.79 -2.38 16.27
C ALA A 14 19.98 -2.68 14.98
N ALA A 15 18.70 -2.27 14.93
CA ALA A 15 17.87 -2.41 13.74
C ALA A 15 18.33 -1.49 12.60
N VAL A 16 18.74 -0.26 12.91
CA VAL A 16 19.29 0.69 11.93
C VAL A 16 20.63 0.19 11.39
N THR A 17 21.52 -0.29 12.27
CA THR A 17 22.80 -0.89 11.86
C THR A 17 22.57 -2.09 10.93
N HIS A 18 21.66 -2.99 11.29
CA HIS A 18 21.32 -4.13 10.43
C HIS A 18 20.75 -3.69 9.06
N ALA A 19 19.85 -2.70 9.05
CA ALA A 19 19.30 -2.17 7.81
C ALA A 19 20.39 -1.56 6.91
N LEU A 20 21.37 -0.85 7.50
CA LEU A 20 22.51 -0.30 6.78
C LEU A 20 23.44 -1.38 6.22
N GLU A 21 23.66 -2.48 6.93
CA GLU A 21 24.43 -3.62 6.42
C GLU A 21 23.73 -4.27 5.22
N VAL A 22 22.41 -4.49 5.32
CA VAL A 22 21.59 -5.00 4.21
C VAL A 22 21.67 -4.06 3.00
N ALA A 23 21.51 -2.76 3.24
CA ALA A 23 21.60 -1.73 2.22
C ALA A 23 22.99 -1.67 1.58
N GLY A 24 24.06 -1.80 2.37
CA GLY A 24 25.44 -1.80 1.89
C GLY A 24 25.75 -3.01 1.00
N ARG A 25 25.16 -4.18 1.28
CA ARG A 25 25.25 -5.35 0.38
C ARG A 25 24.53 -5.10 -0.94
N ARG A 26 23.38 -4.42 -0.91
CA ARG A 26 22.57 -4.10 -2.10
C ARG A 26 23.18 -2.97 -2.94
N TRP A 27 23.75 -1.95 -2.30
CA TRP A 27 24.31 -0.75 -2.90
C TRP A 27 25.75 -0.52 -2.37
N PRO A 28 26.72 -1.31 -2.83
CA PRO A 28 28.09 -1.25 -2.33
C PRO A 28 28.76 0.09 -2.62
N GLY A 29 29.62 0.54 -1.70
CA GLY A 29 30.44 1.75 -1.85
C GLY A 29 29.71 3.07 -1.59
N GLN A 30 28.43 3.04 -1.20
CA GLN A 30 27.66 4.24 -0.90
C GLN A 30 27.86 4.70 0.55
N PRO A 31 27.88 6.03 0.81
CA PRO A 31 27.94 6.54 2.18
C PRO A 31 26.61 6.29 2.91
N THR A 32 26.68 6.18 4.24
CA THR A 32 25.53 5.90 5.13
C THR A 32 24.33 6.80 4.87
N SER A 33 24.54 8.10 4.65
CA SER A 33 23.46 9.05 4.36
C SER A 33 22.69 8.71 3.08
N GLN A 34 23.39 8.28 2.02
CA GLN A 34 22.75 7.85 0.77
C GLN A 34 22.05 6.51 0.92
N LEU A 35 22.60 5.59 1.71
CA LEU A 35 21.95 4.33 2.04
C LEU A 35 20.63 4.57 2.80
N LEU A 36 20.62 5.47 3.79
CA LEU A 36 19.41 5.86 4.51
C LEU A 36 18.36 6.47 3.58
N THR A 37 18.76 7.40 2.69
CA THR A 37 17.84 7.97 1.70
C THR A 37 17.22 6.89 0.81
N ARG A 38 18.04 5.98 0.26
CA ARG A 38 17.55 4.88 -0.59
C ARG A 38 16.63 3.93 0.14
N LEU A 39 16.93 3.61 1.41
CA LEU A 39 16.07 2.79 2.24
C LEU A 39 14.71 3.44 2.47
N ILE A 40 14.67 4.75 2.76
CA ILE A 40 13.41 5.50 2.94
C ILE A 40 12.59 5.50 1.65
N GLU A 41 13.21 5.78 0.50
CA GLU A 41 12.54 5.79 -0.81
C GLU A 41 12.00 4.40 -1.18
N THR A 42 12.80 3.35 -0.96
CA THR A 42 12.38 1.96 -1.22
C THR A 42 11.25 1.54 -0.28
N GLY A 43 11.32 1.95 0.99
CA GLY A 43 10.27 1.71 1.98
C GLY A 43 8.95 2.37 1.60
N ALA A 44 8.99 3.63 1.14
CA ALA A 44 7.80 4.34 0.67
C ALA A 44 7.15 3.61 -0.52
N GLN A 45 7.94 3.21 -1.51
CA GLN A 45 7.44 2.44 -2.66
C GLN A 45 6.81 1.10 -2.25
N ALA A 46 7.38 0.42 -1.25
CA ALA A 46 6.84 -0.83 -0.75
C ALA A 46 5.47 -0.64 -0.08
N VAL A 47 5.33 0.41 0.74
CA VAL A 47 4.05 0.78 1.39
C VAL A 47 3.01 1.16 0.35
N GLU A 48 3.34 2.03 -0.61
CA GLU A 48 2.42 2.42 -1.70
C GLU A 48 1.96 1.22 -2.54
N ALA A 49 2.84 0.27 -2.79
CA ALA A 49 2.51 -0.95 -3.52
C ALA A 49 1.57 -1.87 -2.72
N GLU A 50 1.73 -1.95 -1.39
CA GLU A 50 0.84 -2.72 -0.51
C GLU A 50 -0.56 -2.09 -0.43
N ASP A 51 -0.64 -0.76 -0.30
CA ASP A 51 -1.90 -0.02 -0.32
C ASP A 51 -2.63 -0.21 -1.66
N SER A 52 -1.90 -0.09 -2.77
CA SER A 52 -2.44 -0.31 -4.12
C SER A 52 -2.98 -1.74 -4.30
N ARG A 53 -2.28 -2.76 -3.78
CA ARG A 53 -2.78 -4.14 -3.81
C ARG A 53 -4.06 -4.32 -3.02
N THR A 54 -4.18 -3.65 -1.87
CA THR A 54 -5.36 -3.69 -1.02
C THR A 54 -6.55 -3.05 -1.72
N THR A 55 -6.35 -1.87 -2.31
CA THR A 55 -7.37 -1.18 -3.14
C THR A 55 -7.80 -2.04 -4.32
N HIS A 56 -6.86 -2.61 -5.08
CA HIS A 56 -7.20 -3.47 -6.21
C HIS A 56 -7.88 -4.78 -5.79
N ALA A 57 -7.56 -5.33 -4.62
CA ALA A 57 -8.28 -6.48 -4.09
C ALA A 57 -9.73 -6.12 -3.76
N HIS A 58 -9.96 -4.96 -3.17
CA HIS A 58 -11.30 -4.43 -2.92
C HIS A 58 -12.07 -4.19 -4.23
N GLU A 59 -11.47 -3.51 -5.20
CA GLU A 59 -12.09 -3.26 -6.52
C GLU A 59 -12.45 -4.56 -7.24
N ARG A 60 -11.58 -5.56 -7.21
CA ARG A 60 -11.89 -6.89 -7.79
C ARG A 60 -13.03 -7.58 -7.07
N ALA A 61 -13.08 -7.51 -5.74
CA ALA A 61 -14.19 -8.07 -4.98
C ALA A 61 -15.52 -7.39 -5.32
N VAL A 62 -15.54 -6.06 -5.44
CA VAL A 62 -16.72 -5.30 -5.87
C VAL A 62 -17.12 -5.65 -7.29
N SER A 63 -16.17 -5.74 -8.23
CA SER A 63 -16.45 -6.12 -9.61
C SER A 63 -17.00 -7.55 -9.73
N ALA A 64 -16.52 -8.49 -8.93
CA ALA A 64 -17.06 -9.84 -8.90
C ALA A 64 -18.52 -9.88 -8.39
N LEU A 65 -18.90 -8.95 -7.51
CA LEU A 65 -20.29 -8.80 -7.08
C LEU A 65 -21.17 -8.21 -8.20
N THR A 66 -20.63 -7.37 -9.08
CA THR A 66 -21.42 -6.83 -10.21
C THR A 66 -21.73 -7.88 -11.27
N ASP A 67 -20.96 -8.96 -11.39
CA ASP A 67 -21.31 -10.09 -12.27
C ASP A 67 -22.57 -10.83 -11.80
N LEU A 68 -22.88 -10.80 -10.49
CA LEU A 68 -24.14 -11.34 -9.96
C LEU A 68 -25.35 -10.53 -10.44
N ALA A 69 -25.18 -9.25 -10.79
CA ALA A 69 -26.28 -8.44 -11.31
C ALA A 69 -26.87 -9.01 -12.61
N GLN A 70 -26.11 -9.80 -13.37
CA GLN A 70 -26.61 -10.50 -14.55
C GLN A 70 -27.65 -11.58 -14.20
N HIS A 71 -27.63 -12.08 -12.97
CA HIS A 71 -28.56 -13.09 -12.48
C HIS A 71 -29.83 -12.49 -11.85
N TYR A 72 -29.84 -11.17 -11.63
CA TYR A 72 -30.95 -10.44 -11.03
C TYR A 72 -31.48 -9.41 -12.03
N PRO A 73 -32.44 -9.79 -12.89
CA PRO A 73 -32.97 -8.91 -13.92
C PRO A 73 -33.64 -7.67 -13.31
N GLN A 74 -33.79 -6.63 -14.14
CA GLN A 74 -34.50 -5.41 -13.73
C GLN A 74 -35.92 -5.76 -13.27
N GLY A 75 -36.31 -5.31 -12.08
CA GLY A 75 -37.62 -5.61 -11.47
C GLY A 75 -37.64 -6.85 -10.57
N TYR A 76 -36.57 -7.65 -10.52
CA TYR A 76 -36.48 -8.86 -9.68
C TYR A 76 -36.82 -8.60 -8.21
N LEU A 77 -36.35 -7.48 -7.64
CA LEU A 77 -36.63 -7.14 -6.24
C LEU A 77 -38.08 -6.73 -6.00
N ASP A 78 -38.75 -6.19 -7.02
CA ASP A 78 -40.15 -5.80 -6.91
C ASP A 78 -41.04 -7.06 -6.91
N GLU A 79 -40.73 -8.04 -7.77
CA GLU A 79 -41.36 -9.37 -7.78
C GLU A 79 -41.16 -10.13 -6.46
N VAL A 80 -39.96 -10.08 -5.88
CA VAL A 80 -39.68 -10.72 -4.58
C VAL A 80 -40.48 -10.05 -3.45
N ARG A 81 -40.63 -8.73 -3.49
CA ARG A 81 -41.34 -7.96 -2.45
C ARG A 81 -42.85 -8.16 -2.51
N GLU A 82 -43.44 -8.34 -3.69
CA GLU A 82 -44.87 -8.66 -3.82
C GLU A 82 -45.26 -9.95 -3.09
N GLY A 83 -44.34 -10.91 -2.93
CA GLY A 83 -44.58 -12.18 -2.25
C GLY A 83 -44.49 -12.14 -0.72
N TRP A 84 -44.13 -11.00 -0.12
CA TRP A 84 -43.97 -10.88 1.34
C TRP A 84 -45.10 -10.05 1.94
N PRO A 85 -45.86 -10.57 2.93
CA PRO A 85 -46.79 -9.74 3.68
C PRO A 85 -46.02 -8.72 4.54
N GLU A 86 -46.61 -7.54 4.72
CA GLU A 86 -46.05 -6.41 5.50
C GLU A 86 -45.55 -6.81 6.91
#